data_AF-A0AAW3V436-F1
#
_entry.id   AF-A0AAW3V436-F1
#
_cell.length_a   1.000
_cell.length_b   1.000
_cell.length_c   1.000
_cell.angle_alpha   90.00
_cell.angle_beta   90.00
_cell.angle_gamma   90.00
#
_symmetry.space_group_name_H-M   'P 1'
#
loop_
_entity.id
_entity.type
_entity.pdbx_description
1 polymer ?
#
loop_
_entity_poly.entity_id
_entity_poly.type
_entity_poly.pdbx_seq_one_letter_code
_entity_poly.pdbx_strand_id
1 'polypeptide(L)'
;MALRRPSGRSRPCGEAFQFRPAGGEAWHADSDWIGGDSQIGDLPETLEQKVNVPFNEQITTAMSGKFVPNANMIRAAENLVLAMAHEDLVRPIVVGYETEILARHQFRIARKYVDQGCADTVILDRKRTYMLEEADFAIYLKQCFEARDAAKLKVSAPDNCPLLESETTRMQAENLLLEAMADLPNLEAIGEAWLTLEARKRAIDLTLNMVAPFCADADAIIKRLMAA
;
A
#
# COMPACT_ATOMS: atom_id res chain seq x y z
N MET A 1 -46.60 6.93 -44.88
CA MET A 1 -45.19 7.39 -44.88
C MET A 1 -44.64 7.18 -43.49
N ALA A 2 -43.82 6.14 -43.32
CA ALA A 2 -43.24 5.73 -42.04
C ALA A 2 -41.90 6.45 -41.82
N LEU A 3 -41.66 7.01 -40.63
CA LEU A 3 -40.33 7.39 -40.19
C LEU A 3 -39.95 6.56 -38.98
N ARG A 4 -39.02 5.62 -39.23
CA ARG A 4 -38.43 4.70 -38.26
C ARG A 4 -37.59 5.48 -37.24
N ARG A 5 -37.72 5.14 -35.95
CA ARG A 5 -36.72 5.46 -34.94
C ARG A 5 -35.53 4.51 -35.11
N PRO A 6 -34.26 4.97 -35.02
CA PRO A 6 -33.14 4.06 -35.03
C PRO A 6 -33.06 3.30 -33.70
N SER A 7 -32.99 1.99 -33.83
CA SER A 7 -32.75 0.99 -32.81
C SER A 7 -31.33 1.06 -32.24
N GLY A 8 -31.23 0.83 -30.93
CA GLY A 8 -30.15 0.15 -30.19
C GLY A 8 -28.71 0.20 -30.70
N ARG A 9 -27.83 0.73 -29.85
CA ARG A 9 -26.54 0.09 -29.57
C ARG A 9 -26.39 -0.06 -28.06
N SER A 10 -26.74 -1.24 -27.55
CA SER A 10 -26.19 -1.73 -26.29
C SER A 10 -24.68 -1.84 -26.46
N ARG A 11 -23.91 -1.11 -25.65
CA ARG A 11 -22.48 -1.36 -25.53
C ARG A 11 -22.29 -2.47 -24.50
N PRO A 12 -21.54 -3.55 -24.79
CA PRO A 12 -21.12 -4.50 -23.77
C PRO A 12 -20.18 -3.78 -22.78
N CYS A 13 -20.42 -3.95 -21.48
CA CYS A 13 -19.47 -3.53 -20.45
C CYS A 13 -18.19 -4.36 -20.62
N GLY A 14 -17.18 -3.75 -21.22
CA GLY A 14 -15.89 -4.35 -21.55
C GLY A 14 -14.92 -3.38 -22.24
N GLU A 15 -15.40 -2.25 -22.76
CA GLU A 15 -14.52 -1.16 -23.20
C GLU A 15 -14.49 -0.04 -22.17
N ALA A 16 -13.29 0.33 -21.75
CA ALA A 16 -12.98 1.39 -20.81
C ALA A 16 -13.75 2.68 -21.17
N PHE A 17 -14.74 3.03 -20.34
CA PHE A 17 -15.36 4.34 -20.37
C PHE A 17 -14.29 5.33 -19.89
N GLN A 18 -13.65 6.05 -20.82
CA GLN A 18 -12.78 7.17 -20.47
C GLN A 18 -13.65 8.31 -19.93
N PHE A 19 -13.91 8.25 -18.63
CA PHE A 19 -14.35 9.37 -17.84
C PHE A 19 -13.23 10.41 -17.84
N ARG A 20 -13.50 11.62 -18.34
CA ARG A 20 -12.63 12.79 -18.13
C ARG A 20 -13.26 13.61 -17.00
N PRO A 21 -12.70 13.60 -15.78
CA PRO A 21 -13.16 14.52 -14.75
C PRO A 21 -12.68 15.93 -15.10
N ALA A 22 -13.61 16.89 -15.11
CA ALA A 22 -13.27 18.28 -14.91
C ALA A 22 -12.96 18.47 -13.41
N GLY A 23 -11.71 18.76 -13.08
CA GLY A 23 -11.28 19.29 -11.78
C GLY A 23 -11.57 18.41 -10.56
N GLY A 24 -10.58 17.63 -10.13
CA GLY A 24 -10.62 16.88 -8.87
C GLY A 24 -9.77 15.62 -8.98
N GLU A 25 -8.53 15.70 -8.50
CA GLU A 25 -7.55 14.61 -8.48
C GLU A 25 -8.09 13.46 -7.61
N ALA A 26 -8.60 12.42 -8.27
CA ALA A 26 -9.06 11.19 -7.66
C ALA A 26 -7.86 10.26 -7.45
N TRP A 27 -7.60 9.94 -6.18
CA TRP A 27 -6.68 8.92 -5.73
C TRP A 27 -7.16 7.54 -6.19
N HIS A 28 -6.55 7.00 -7.25
CA HIS A 28 -6.66 5.59 -7.59
C HIS A 28 -5.56 4.82 -6.86
N ALA A 29 -5.94 4.19 -5.76
CA ALA A 29 -5.10 3.23 -5.04
C ALA A 29 -5.06 1.91 -5.82
N ASP A 30 -4.22 1.85 -6.85
CA ASP A 30 -3.77 0.58 -7.42
C ASP A 30 -2.70 -0.01 -6.50
N SER A 31 -3.13 -0.87 -5.58
CA SER A 31 -2.23 -1.75 -4.84
C SER A 31 -2.76 -3.18 -4.86
N ASP A 32 -2.51 -3.84 -5.98
CA ASP A 32 -2.32 -5.29 -6.06
C ASP A 32 -1.05 -5.68 -5.30
N TRP A 33 -1.09 -5.55 -3.97
CA TRP A 33 -0.12 -6.19 -3.08
C TRP A 33 -0.77 -7.48 -2.54
N ILE A 34 -1.06 -8.40 -3.46
CA ILE A 34 -1.45 -9.78 -3.18
C ILE A 34 -0.27 -10.66 -3.56
N GLY A 35 0.38 -11.25 -2.56
CA GLY A 35 0.85 -12.61 -2.71
C GLY A 35 -0.39 -13.51 -2.82
N GLY A 36 -0.55 -14.16 -3.97
CA GLY A 36 -1.67 -15.06 -4.24
C GLY A 36 -1.82 -15.36 -5.72
N ASP A 37 -1.48 -16.60 -6.09
CA ASP A 37 -1.84 -17.29 -7.33
C ASP A 37 -1.21 -16.82 -8.64
N SER A 38 0.13 -16.81 -8.68
CA SER A 38 0.77 -17.29 -9.91
C SER A 38 0.72 -18.81 -9.87
N GLN A 39 -0.11 -19.39 -10.73
CA GLN A 39 0.05 -20.78 -11.13
C GLN A 39 1.53 -21.00 -11.43
N ILE A 40 2.19 -21.81 -10.60
CA ILE A 40 3.49 -22.41 -10.88
C ILE A 40 3.22 -23.36 -12.05
N GLY A 41 3.13 -22.79 -13.25
CA GLY A 41 3.40 -23.52 -14.47
C GLY A 41 4.89 -23.80 -14.45
N ASP A 42 5.23 -25.08 -14.29
CA ASP A 42 6.54 -25.70 -14.41
C ASP A 42 7.67 -24.69 -14.70
N LEU A 43 8.30 -24.19 -13.63
CA LEU A 43 9.58 -23.52 -13.76
C LEU A 43 10.53 -24.53 -14.39
N PRO A 44 11.12 -24.25 -15.57
CA PRO A 44 12.21 -25.07 -16.04
C PRO A 44 13.31 -25.00 -14.98
N GLU A 45 13.60 -26.15 -14.36
CA GLU A 45 14.88 -26.41 -13.71
C GLU A 45 15.96 -25.85 -14.64
N THR A 46 16.82 -24.95 -14.12
CA THR A 46 17.84 -24.15 -14.82
C THR A 46 17.48 -22.69 -15.18
N LEU A 47 16.88 -21.96 -14.25
CA LEU A 47 17.17 -20.53 -14.11
C LEU A 47 17.65 -20.27 -12.68
N GLU A 48 18.89 -20.70 -12.40
CA GLU A 48 19.76 -19.92 -11.53
C GLU A 48 19.67 -18.49 -12.05
N GLN A 49 18.87 -17.67 -11.35
CA GLN A 49 18.84 -16.25 -11.56
C GLN A 49 20.29 -15.81 -11.51
N LYS A 50 20.82 -15.49 -12.69
CA LYS A 50 22.00 -14.66 -12.84
C LYS A 50 21.64 -13.31 -12.24
N VAL A 51 21.63 -13.26 -10.90
CA VAL A 51 21.99 -12.07 -10.14
C VAL A 51 23.27 -11.63 -10.81
N ASN A 52 23.17 -10.55 -11.57
CA ASN A 52 24.25 -10.07 -12.41
C ASN A 52 25.30 -9.51 -11.44
N VAL A 53 26.14 -10.40 -10.90
CA VAL A 53 27.24 -10.14 -9.97
C VAL A 53 28.09 -8.92 -10.41
N PRO A 54 28.32 -8.67 -11.73
CA PRO A 54 29.05 -7.49 -12.18
C PRO A 54 28.36 -6.15 -11.86
N PHE A 55 27.02 -6.10 -11.79
CA PHE A 55 26.30 -4.85 -11.47
C PHE A 55 26.41 -4.49 -9.99
N ASN A 56 26.37 -5.49 -9.10
CA ASN A 56 26.60 -5.31 -7.67
C ASN A 56 28.08 -4.96 -7.36
N GLU A 57 29.04 -5.51 -8.12
CA GLU A 57 30.44 -5.11 -8.03
C GLU A 57 30.69 -3.69 -8.56
N GLN A 58 29.95 -3.25 -9.57
CA GLN A 58 30.04 -1.89 -10.11
C GLN A 58 29.46 -0.84 -9.15
N ILE A 59 28.38 -1.13 -8.42
CA ILE A 59 27.87 -0.27 -7.35
C ILE A 59 28.89 -0.16 -6.22
N THR A 60 29.49 -1.28 -5.80
CA THR A 60 30.49 -1.28 -4.71
C THR A 60 31.82 -0.64 -5.12
N THR A 61 32.22 -0.72 -6.40
CA THR A 61 33.47 -0.12 -6.91
C THR A 61 33.34 1.37 -7.26
N ALA A 62 32.18 1.83 -7.77
CA ALA A 62 31.91 3.25 -7.99
C ALA A 62 31.87 4.06 -6.68
N MET A 63 31.62 3.38 -5.55
CA MET A 63 31.69 3.92 -4.18
C MET A 63 33.10 3.86 -3.57
N SER A 64 34.16 3.97 -4.38
CA SER A 64 35.55 4.05 -3.91
C SER A 64 35.83 5.28 -3.02
N GLY A 65 34.89 6.21 -2.88
CA GLY A 65 34.74 6.98 -1.64
C GLY A 65 33.78 6.23 -0.72
N LYS A 66 34.28 5.55 0.33
CA LYS A 66 33.48 4.75 1.26
C LYS A 66 32.22 5.52 1.67
N PHE A 67 31.05 5.07 1.23
CA PHE A 67 29.79 5.60 1.71
C PHE A 67 29.72 5.43 3.22
N VAL A 68 29.48 6.52 3.93
CA VAL A 68 29.25 6.53 5.36
C VAL A 68 27.94 7.28 5.57
N PRO A 69 26.83 6.60 5.88
CA PRO A 69 25.57 7.28 6.12
C PRO A 69 25.69 8.17 7.36
N ASN A 70 25.08 9.35 7.30
CA ASN A 70 24.98 10.20 8.47
C ASN A 70 23.94 9.65 9.47
N ALA A 71 23.89 10.21 10.68
CA ALA A 71 22.96 9.75 11.72
C ALA A 71 21.48 9.88 11.31
N ASN A 72 21.12 10.85 10.46
CA ASN A 72 19.75 11.04 10.00
C ASN A 72 19.33 9.92 9.03
N MET A 73 20.20 9.54 8.10
CA MET A 73 19.96 8.42 7.18
C MET A 73 19.73 7.11 7.95
N ILE A 74 20.59 6.82 8.94
CA ILE A 74 20.47 5.63 9.78
C ILE A 74 19.13 5.65 10.54
N ARG A 75 18.80 6.78 11.20
CA ARG A 75 17.54 6.89 11.95
C ARG A 75 16.30 6.79 11.06
N ALA A 76 16.34 7.36 9.86
CA ALA A 76 15.23 7.28 8.91
C ALA A 76 15.01 5.83 8.44
N ALA A 77 16.09 5.10 8.16
CA ALA A 77 16.02 3.68 7.82
C ALA A 77 15.48 2.82 8.97
N GLU A 78 15.97 3.03 10.21
CA GLU A 78 15.47 2.33 11.40
C GLU A 78 13.98 2.60 11.65
N ASN A 79 13.54 3.85 11.48
CA ASN A 79 12.13 4.23 11.60
C ASN A 79 11.26 3.57 10.54
N LEU A 80 11.75 3.45 9.29
CA LEU A 80 11.02 2.77 8.23
C LEU A 80 10.86 1.28 8.53
N VAL A 81 11.93 0.59 8.95
CA VAL A 81 11.88 -0.83 9.32
C VAL A 81 10.86 -1.06 10.44
N LEU A 82 10.84 -0.19 11.45
CA LEU A 82 9.84 -0.28 12.51
C LEU A 82 8.42 -0.04 12.02
N ALA A 83 8.21 0.97 11.16
CA ALA A 83 6.88 1.26 10.62
C ALA A 83 6.35 0.10 9.76
N MET A 84 7.22 -0.54 8.97
CA MET A 84 6.90 -1.77 8.24
C MET A 84 6.50 -2.90 9.20
N ALA A 85 7.31 -3.15 10.25
CA ALA A 85 7.00 -4.18 11.25
C ALA A 85 5.69 -3.90 12.00
N HIS A 86 5.38 -2.63 12.26
CA HIS A 86 4.12 -2.23 12.89
C HIS A 86 2.92 -2.50 11.95
N GLU A 87 3.03 -2.13 10.67
CA GLU A 87 2.01 -2.41 9.67
C GLU A 87 1.80 -3.92 9.50
N ASP A 88 2.87 -4.71 9.42
CA ASP A 88 2.83 -6.18 9.30
C ASP A 88 2.15 -6.85 10.49
N LEU A 89 2.24 -6.25 11.69
CA LEU A 89 1.52 -6.71 12.88
C LEU A 89 0.03 -6.35 12.82
N VAL A 90 -0.30 -5.13 12.41
CA VAL A 90 -1.68 -4.59 12.43
C VAL A 90 -2.54 -5.15 11.30
N ARG A 91 -1.98 -5.24 10.09
CA ARG A 91 -2.69 -5.65 8.87
C ARG A 91 -3.44 -6.98 8.99
N PRO A 92 -2.84 -8.10 9.40
CA PRO A 92 -3.57 -9.37 9.46
C PRO A 92 -4.71 -9.35 10.48
N ILE A 93 -4.57 -8.59 11.58
CA ILE A 93 -5.62 -8.46 12.60
C ILE A 93 -6.81 -7.69 12.02
N VAL A 94 -6.55 -6.54 11.39
CA VAL A 94 -7.58 -5.70 10.79
C VAL A 94 -8.30 -6.40 9.65
N VAL A 95 -7.54 -6.94 8.70
CA VAL A 95 -8.10 -7.71 7.58
C VAL A 95 -8.91 -8.90 8.08
N GLY A 96 -8.46 -9.56 9.15
CA GLY A 96 -9.18 -10.69 9.77
C GLY A 96 -10.59 -10.32 10.21
N TYR A 97 -10.74 -9.31 11.07
CA TYR A 97 -12.07 -8.95 11.56
C TYR A 97 -12.95 -8.31 10.49
N GLU A 98 -12.39 -7.50 9.56
CA GLU A 98 -13.18 -6.89 8.49
C GLU A 98 -13.76 -7.96 7.56
N THR A 99 -12.94 -8.96 7.21
CA THR A 99 -13.38 -10.10 6.40
C THR A 99 -14.48 -10.89 7.10
N GLU A 100 -14.33 -11.16 8.40
CA GLU A 100 -15.36 -11.87 9.17
C GLU A 100 -16.68 -11.10 9.23
N ILE A 101 -16.63 -9.79 9.48
CA ILE A 101 -17.82 -8.91 9.52
C ILE A 101 -18.53 -8.94 8.17
N LEU A 102 -17.81 -8.74 7.06
CA LEU A 102 -18.40 -8.78 5.71
C LEU A 102 -19.01 -10.14 5.40
N ALA A 103 -18.32 -11.23 5.73
CA ALA A 103 -18.81 -12.58 5.54
C ALA A 103 -20.07 -12.88 6.36
N ARG A 104 -20.17 -12.34 7.58
CA ARG A 104 -21.33 -12.55 8.47
C ARG A 104 -22.57 -11.80 7.97
N HIS A 105 -22.42 -10.55 7.57
CA HIS A 105 -23.57 -9.71 7.19
C HIS A 105 -24.00 -9.87 5.74
N GLN A 106 -23.10 -10.32 4.86
CA GLN A 106 -23.38 -10.48 3.42
C GLN A 106 -23.98 -9.19 2.80
N PHE A 107 -23.44 -8.03 3.19
CA PHE A 107 -23.92 -6.74 2.70
C PHE A 107 -23.87 -6.67 1.18
N ARG A 108 -24.85 -6.02 0.56
CA ARG A 108 -24.93 -5.90 -0.91
C ARG A 108 -24.46 -4.54 -1.37
N ILE A 109 -24.05 -4.46 -2.64
CA ILE A 109 -23.76 -3.19 -3.29
C ILE A 109 -24.99 -2.28 -3.24
N ALA A 110 -24.79 -1.03 -2.82
CA ALA A 110 -25.82 -0.03 -2.74
C ALA A 110 -26.54 0.17 -4.08
N ARG A 111 -27.85 0.42 -4.00
CA ARG A 111 -28.73 0.49 -5.16
C ARG A 111 -28.28 1.58 -6.13
N LYS A 112 -27.76 2.69 -5.61
CA LYS A 112 -27.20 3.79 -6.42
C LYS A 112 -26.13 3.34 -7.41
N TYR A 113 -25.32 2.33 -7.08
CA TYR A 113 -24.30 1.79 -7.99
C TYR A 113 -24.89 0.76 -8.95
N VAL A 114 -25.85 -0.05 -8.47
CA VAL A 114 -26.58 -1.02 -9.32
C VAL A 114 -27.33 -0.29 -10.44
N ASP A 115 -28.01 0.81 -10.12
CA ASP A 115 -28.72 1.64 -11.10
C ASP A 115 -27.77 2.33 -12.10
N GLN A 116 -26.48 2.45 -11.76
CA GLN A 116 -25.41 2.94 -12.64
C GLN A 116 -24.73 1.82 -13.46
N GLY A 117 -25.19 0.58 -13.34
CA GLY A 117 -24.72 -0.57 -14.13
C GLY A 117 -23.76 -1.49 -13.40
N CYS A 118 -23.51 -1.32 -12.09
CA CYS A 118 -22.80 -2.32 -11.31
C CYS A 118 -23.66 -3.59 -11.12
N ALA A 119 -23.00 -4.74 -11.03
CA ALA A 119 -23.68 -5.99 -10.69
C ALA A 119 -24.20 -5.94 -9.24
N ASP A 120 -25.41 -6.44 -9.02
CA ASP A 120 -25.97 -6.58 -7.67
C ASP A 120 -25.36 -7.81 -6.98
N THR A 121 -24.24 -7.59 -6.28
CA THR A 121 -23.47 -8.64 -5.62
C THR A 121 -23.20 -8.33 -4.15
N VAL A 122 -22.91 -9.38 -3.37
CA VAL A 122 -22.42 -9.26 -2.00
C VAL A 122 -21.00 -8.70 -1.99
N ILE A 123 -20.71 -7.83 -1.03
CA ILE A 123 -19.40 -7.25 -0.76
C ILE A 123 -18.67 -8.13 0.26
N LEU A 124 -17.70 -8.92 -0.22
CA LEU A 124 -16.78 -9.71 0.62
C LEU A 124 -15.37 -9.12 0.66
N ASP A 125 -15.09 -8.15 -0.22
CA ASP A 125 -13.81 -7.45 -0.28
C ASP A 125 -13.90 -6.14 0.50
N ARG A 126 -13.03 -6.01 1.52
CA ARG A 126 -12.87 -4.79 2.33
C ARG A 126 -12.68 -3.53 1.50
N LYS A 127 -12.01 -3.64 0.36
CA LYS A 127 -11.70 -2.50 -0.52
C LYS A 127 -12.95 -1.95 -1.21
N ARG A 128 -14.07 -2.70 -1.20
CA ARG A 128 -15.35 -2.31 -1.81
C ARG A 128 -16.38 -1.79 -0.79
N THR A 129 -15.99 -1.59 0.47
CA THR A 129 -16.89 -1.10 1.53
C THR A 129 -17.46 0.30 1.26
N TYR A 130 -16.82 1.12 0.43
CA TYR A 130 -17.36 2.40 -0.07
C TYR A 130 -18.62 2.22 -0.95
N MET A 131 -18.90 0.98 -1.39
CA MET A 131 -20.08 0.62 -2.16
C MET A 131 -21.29 0.24 -1.30
N LEU A 132 -21.16 0.23 0.03
CA LEU A 132 -22.25 -0.07 0.96
C LEU A 132 -23.31 1.03 0.98
N GLU A 133 -24.55 0.67 1.33
CA GLU A 133 -25.56 1.65 1.73
C GLU A 133 -25.15 2.30 3.05
N GLU A 134 -25.63 3.52 3.30
CA GLU A 134 -25.24 4.27 4.51
C GLU A 134 -25.58 3.54 5.81
N ALA A 135 -26.75 2.88 5.86
CA ALA A 135 -27.18 2.10 7.02
C ALA A 135 -26.29 0.87 7.27
N ASP A 136 -25.92 0.16 6.19
CA ASP A 136 -25.03 -1.01 6.26
C ASP A 136 -23.60 -0.60 6.62
N PHE A 137 -23.13 0.53 6.07
CA PHE A 137 -21.83 1.09 6.39
C PHE A 137 -21.72 1.49 7.86
N ALA A 138 -22.78 2.05 8.46
CA ALA A 138 -22.81 2.36 9.88
C ALA A 138 -22.70 1.10 10.76
N ILE A 139 -23.36 0.00 10.38
CA ILE A 139 -23.25 -1.30 11.07
C ILE A 139 -21.82 -1.83 10.93
N TYR A 140 -21.26 -1.81 9.72
CA TYR A 140 -19.90 -2.25 9.43
C TYR A 140 -18.87 -1.50 10.29
N LEU A 141 -18.92 -0.16 10.28
CA LEU A 141 -17.99 0.67 11.06
C LEU A 141 -18.08 0.41 12.56
N LYS A 142 -19.31 0.35 13.11
CA LYS A 142 -19.51 0.07 14.52
C LYS A 142 -18.85 -1.25 14.93
N GLN A 143 -19.04 -2.31 14.15
CA GLN A 143 -18.44 -3.62 14.46
C GLN A 143 -16.92 -3.62 14.27
N CYS A 144 -16.39 -2.86 13.32
CA CYS A 144 -14.95 -2.68 13.17
C CYS A 144 -14.35 -2.01 14.42
N PHE A 145 -15.03 -1.02 15.01
CA PHE A 145 -14.57 -0.36 16.23
C PHE A 145 -14.63 -1.30 17.45
N GLU A 146 -15.71 -2.08 17.59
CA GLU A 146 -15.83 -3.10 18.63
C GLU A 146 -14.71 -4.16 18.51
N ALA A 147 -14.42 -4.62 17.29
CA ALA A 147 -13.36 -5.59 17.03
C ALA A 147 -11.95 -5.03 17.27
N ARG A 148 -11.70 -3.77 16.87
CA ARG A 148 -10.46 -3.05 17.18
C ARG A 148 -10.22 -3.00 18.69
N ASP A 149 -11.23 -2.62 19.45
CA ASP A 149 -11.12 -2.47 20.91
C ASP A 149 -10.89 -3.83 21.58
N ALA A 150 -11.56 -4.88 21.11
CA ALA A 150 -11.33 -6.25 21.55
C ALA A 150 -9.90 -6.75 21.27
N ALA A 151 -9.33 -6.36 20.11
CA ALA A 151 -7.95 -6.63 19.74
C ALA A 151 -6.93 -5.72 20.45
N LYS A 152 -7.39 -4.74 21.23
CA LYS A 152 -6.56 -3.76 21.96
C LYS A 152 -5.63 -2.95 21.04
N LEU A 153 -6.05 -2.74 19.80
CA LEU A 153 -5.30 -1.91 18.85
C LEU A 153 -5.44 -0.45 19.25
N LYS A 154 -4.31 0.24 19.41
CA LYS A 154 -4.28 1.66 19.73
C LYS A 154 -4.39 2.48 18.46
N VAL A 155 -5.15 3.56 18.54
CA VAL A 155 -5.30 4.56 17.49
C VAL A 155 -5.23 5.95 18.10
N SER A 156 -4.84 6.94 17.29
CA SER A 156 -4.70 8.33 17.73
C SER A 156 -6.04 9.02 17.98
N ALA A 157 -7.11 8.61 17.30
CA ALA A 157 -8.48 9.12 17.51
C ALA A 157 -9.53 8.00 17.44
N PRO A 158 -10.69 8.14 18.12
CA PRO A 158 -11.70 7.07 18.23
C PRO A 158 -12.27 6.58 16.90
N ASP A 159 -12.30 7.42 15.86
CA ASP A 159 -12.89 7.07 14.56
C ASP A 159 -11.85 6.55 13.55
N ASN A 160 -10.58 6.45 13.96
CA ASN A 160 -9.51 6.07 13.05
C ASN A 160 -9.44 4.55 12.83
N CYS A 161 -9.11 4.20 11.59
CA CYS A 161 -8.77 2.83 11.20
C CYS A 161 -7.30 2.55 11.59
N PRO A 162 -7.02 1.51 12.40
CA PRO A 162 -5.65 1.19 12.80
C PRO A 162 -4.74 0.89 11.61
N LEU A 163 -5.25 0.18 10.60
CA LEU A 163 -4.48 -0.15 9.41
C LEU A 163 -4.10 1.11 8.63
N LEU A 164 -5.04 2.05 8.46
CA LEU A 164 -4.76 3.31 7.78
C LEU A 164 -3.75 4.17 8.53
N GLU A 165 -3.80 4.20 9.87
CA GLU A 165 -2.77 4.89 10.67
C GLU A 165 -1.39 4.25 10.48
N SER A 166 -1.30 2.92 10.50
CA SER A 166 -0.04 2.19 10.28
C SER A 166 0.54 2.41 8.88
N GLU A 167 -0.31 2.37 7.84
CA GLU A 167 0.08 2.65 6.44
C GLU A 167 0.55 4.10 6.29
N THR A 168 -0.14 5.05 6.93
CA THR A 168 0.27 6.47 6.95
C THR A 168 1.62 6.64 7.62
N THR A 169 1.85 5.95 8.74
CA THR A 169 3.12 5.97 9.46
C THR A 169 4.25 5.41 8.59
N ARG A 170 4.04 4.29 7.89
CA ARG A 170 5.01 3.76 6.92
C ARG A 170 5.30 4.77 5.80
N MET A 171 4.27 5.34 5.18
CA MET A 171 4.44 6.33 4.10
C MET A 171 5.24 7.56 4.57
N GLN A 172 5.01 8.03 5.79
CA GLN A 172 5.79 9.12 6.40
C GLN A 172 7.25 8.71 6.61
N ALA A 173 7.52 7.50 7.12
CA ALA A 173 8.87 7.01 7.31
C ALA A 173 9.63 6.82 5.98
N GLU A 174 8.95 6.37 4.93
CA GLU A 174 9.50 6.31 3.58
C GLU A 174 9.91 7.69 3.07
N ASN A 175 9.05 8.70 3.25
CA ASN A 175 9.37 10.08 2.85
C ASN A 175 10.61 10.58 3.58
N LEU A 176 10.70 10.35 4.89
CA LEU A 176 11.87 10.75 5.68
C LEU A 176 13.15 10.04 5.22
N LEU A 177 13.07 8.77 4.81
CA LEU A 177 14.23 8.06 4.26
C LEU A 177 14.66 8.66 2.92
N LEU A 178 13.71 8.90 2.00
CA LEU A 178 14.00 9.49 0.70
C LEU A 178 14.57 10.92 0.84
N GLU A 179 14.01 11.73 1.74
CA GLU A 179 14.52 13.06 2.07
C GLU A 179 15.94 12.98 2.64
N ALA A 180 16.21 12.09 3.59
CA ALA A 180 17.55 11.95 4.18
C ALA A 180 18.59 11.48 3.16
N MET A 181 18.19 10.66 2.19
CA MET A 181 19.09 10.14 1.15
C MET A 181 19.31 11.14 0.01
N ALA A 182 18.41 12.11 -0.17
CA ALA A 182 18.55 13.18 -1.15
C ALA A 182 19.66 14.18 -0.82
N ASP A 183 20.18 14.16 0.41
CA ASP A 183 21.39 14.89 0.80
C ASP A 183 22.66 14.41 0.05
N LEU A 184 22.62 13.21 -0.54
CA LEU A 184 23.76 12.64 -1.25
C LEU A 184 23.84 13.20 -2.68
N PRO A 185 25.05 13.57 -3.14
CA PRO A 185 25.26 13.94 -4.53
C PRO A 185 24.79 12.83 -5.48
N ASN A 186 24.02 13.19 -6.50
CA ASN A 186 23.37 12.31 -7.49
C ASN A 186 22.11 11.56 -7.01
N LEU A 187 21.64 11.80 -5.78
CA LEU A 187 20.37 11.29 -5.26
C LEU A 187 19.38 12.41 -4.94
N GLU A 188 19.65 13.65 -5.33
CA GLU A 188 18.77 14.79 -5.05
C GLU A 188 17.35 14.56 -5.61
N ALA A 189 17.27 13.93 -6.78
CA ALA A 189 16.02 13.62 -7.48
C ALA A 189 15.14 12.57 -6.78
N ILE A 190 15.62 11.81 -5.79
CA ILE A 190 14.75 10.90 -5.01
C ILE A 190 14.02 11.61 -3.87
N GLY A 191 14.51 12.78 -3.44
CA GLY A 191 13.85 13.64 -2.46
C GLY A 191 12.93 14.71 -3.08
N GLU A 192 13.18 15.10 -4.33
CA GLU A 192 12.38 16.08 -5.06
C GLU A 192 11.40 15.42 -6.04
N ALA A 193 10.10 15.56 -5.76
CA ALA A 193 8.93 15.40 -6.65
C ALA A 193 8.58 14.00 -7.25
N TRP A 194 7.30 13.64 -7.07
CA TRP A 194 6.44 12.80 -7.95
C TRP A 194 7.13 11.59 -8.60
N LEU A 195 7.77 10.75 -7.80
CA LEU A 195 8.12 9.40 -8.23
C LEU A 195 6.84 8.62 -8.59
N THR A 196 6.87 7.86 -9.68
CA THR A 196 5.84 6.84 -9.92
C THR A 196 5.88 5.83 -8.77
N LEU A 197 4.77 5.13 -8.52
CA LEU A 197 4.71 4.11 -7.45
C LEU A 197 5.84 3.07 -7.58
N GLU A 198 6.17 2.68 -8.82
CA GLU A 198 7.24 1.74 -9.11
C GLU A 198 8.63 2.34 -8.85
N ALA A 199 8.89 3.57 -9.30
CA ALA A 199 10.17 4.25 -9.07
C ALA A 199 10.40 4.49 -7.57
N ARG A 200 9.34 4.88 -6.85
CA ARG A 200 9.36 5.05 -5.39
C ARG A 200 9.73 3.76 -4.69
N LYS A 201 9.09 2.64 -5.04
CA LYS A 201 9.41 1.32 -4.47
C LYS A 201 10.89 0.97 -4.67
N ARG A 202 11.40 1.11 -5.90
CA ARG A 202 12.81 0.85 -6.20
C ARG A 202 13.77 1.77 -5.43
N ALA A 203 13.42 3.04 -5.27
CA ALA A 203 14.23 4.01 -4.50
C ALA A 203 14.29 3.64 -3.01
N ILE A 204 13.16 3.24 -2.41
CA ILE A 204 13.11 2.77 -1.04
C ILE A 204 13.94 1.48 -0.87
N ASP A 205 13.75 0.49 -1.74
CA ASP A 205 14.49 -0.78 -1.68
C ASP A 205 16.01 -0.53 -1.80
N LEU A 206 16.43 0.34 -2.73
CA LEU A 206 17.84 0.69 -2.89
C LEU A 206 18.40 1.39 -1.66
N THR A 207 17.73 2.46 -1.19
CA THR A 207 18.22 3.27 -0.07
C THR A 207 18.26 2.48 1.23
N LEU A 208 17.25 1.64 1.48
CA LEU A 208 17.22 0.75 2.64
C LEU A 208 18.37 -0.26 2.58
N ASN A 209 18.64 -0.89 1.43
CA ASN A 209 19.76 -1.82 1.29
C ASN A 209 21.13 -1.14 1.48
N MET A 210 21.28 0.13 1.10
CA MET A 210 22.51 0.89 1.33
C MET A 210 22.75 1.19 2.81
N VAL A 211 21.69 1.50 3.57
CA VAL A 211 21.80 1.95 4.97
C VAL A 211 21.67 0.79 5.97
N ALA A 212 20.97 -0.29 5.65
CA ALA A 212 20.71 -1.43 6.53
C ALA A 212 21.95 -2.00 7.25
N PRO A 213 23.14 -2.13 6.61
CA PRO A 213 24.34 -2.62 7.30
C PRO A 213 24.83 -1.71 8.43
N PHE A 214 24.37 -0.47 8.50
CA PHE A 214 24.73 0.53 9.51
C PHE A 214 23.66 0.74 10.59
N CYS A 215 22.47 0.15 10.41
CA CYS A 215 21.41 0.17 11.41
C CYS A 215 21.80 -0.71 12.60
N ALA A 216 21.33 -0.34 13.80
CA ALA A 216 21.51 -1.21 14.96
C ALA A 216 20.61 -2.44 14.88
N ASP A 217 20.86 -3.41 15.75
CA ASP A 217 19.95 -4.53 15.95
C ASP A 217 18.57 -4.10 16.50
N ALA A 218 17.59 -4.99 16.39
CA ALA A 218 16.21 -4.72 16.77
C ALA A 218 16.07 -4.33 18.26
N ASP A 219 16.81 -4.97 19.16
CA ASP A 219 16.74 -4.70 20.60
C ASP A 219 17.23 -3.28 20.91
N ALA A 220 18.32 -2.86 20.27
CA ALA A 220 18.87 -1.51 20.39
C ALA A 220 17.94 -0.44 19.83
N ILE A 221 17.21 -0.72 18.74
CA ILE A 221 16.21 0.19 18.16
C ILE A 221 15.02 0.33 19.11
N ILE A 222 14.44 -0.79 19.54
CA ILE A 222 13.27 -0.81 20.44
C ILE A 222 13.59 -0.12 21.76
N LYS A 223 14.75 -0.41 22.36
CA LYS A 223 15.17 0.21 23.63
C LYS A 223 15.27 1.73 23.53
N ARG A 224 15.74 2.28 22.40
CA ARG A 224 15.81 3.73 22.18
C ARG A 224 14.44 4.38 22.14
N LEU A 225 13.44 3.71 21.58
CA LEU A 225 12.08 4.22 21.47
C LEU A 225 11.29 4.12 22.76
N MET A 226 11.56 3.10 23.58
CA MET A 226 10.95 2.98 24.90
C MET A 226 11.55 3.94 25.94
N ALA A 227 12.72 4.50 25.66
CA ALA A 227 13.40 5.47 26.53
C ALA A 227 13.05 6.93 26.22
N ALA A 228 12.35 7.19 25.11
CA ALA A 228 11.85 8.50 24.70
C ALA A 228 10.43 8.74 25.25
#